data_AF-A0A1V2JP67-F1
#
_entry.id   AF-A0A1V2JP67-F1
#
_cell.length_a   1.000
_cell.length_b   1.000
_cell.length_c   1.000
_cell.angle_alpha   90.00
_cell.angle_beta   90.00
_cell.angle_gamma   90.00
#
_symmetry.space_group_name_H-M   'P 1'
#
loop_
_entity.id
_entity.type
_entity.pdbx_description
1 polymer ?
#
loop_
_entity_poly.entity_id
_entity_poly.type
_entity_poly.pdbx_seq_one_letter_code
_entity_poly.pdbx_strand_id
1 'polypeptide(L)'
;MNAPQDLNRLYSDVSDSIASAMADILELNVEHKEGKREVGNMTEKLRAIQVRFDGELDQLKTHAEWDVFTLAFFGETNAGKSTIIESLRILFKEESRQALLEHNAHDLVKYEKALAEHIDGLREGLNAVYAEYAAQITEIRQGTRHLSEILQEEALSRNRIAESEALARTALAQQEANARLKNEQAAAAQQLEAEQAIAAQQLKAQQEEAAQRLQLAHEQSNARIRTKLIVFTCGGLVLGAAASAALLKLAGA
;
A
#
# COMPACT_ATOMS: atom_id res chain seq x y z
N MET A 1 67.09 -43.98 42.74
CA MET A 1 66.88 -44.94 43.85
C MET A 1 65.39 -44.93 44.14
N ASN A 2 64.69 -46.05 43.96
CA ASN A 2 63.24 -46.12 44.09
C ASN A 2 62.88 -46.41 45.55
N ALA A 3 62.74 -45.35 46.36
CA ALA A 3 62.35 -45.45 47.77
C ALA A 3 61.14 -46.39 48.07
N PRO A 4 60.11 -46.52 47.20
CA PRO A 4 59.01 -47.47 47.44
C PRO A 4 59.41 -48.94 47.32
N GLN A 5 60.39 -49.25 46.46
CA GLN A 5 60.88 -50.62 46.25
C GLN A 5 61.78 -51.06 47.41
N ASP A 6 62.57 -50.14 47.96
CA ASP A 6 63.44 -50.42 49.11
C ASP A 6 62.64 -50.56 50.41
N LEU A 7 61.55 -49.80 50.57
CA LEU A 7 60.67 -49.91 51.73
C LEU A 7 59.81 -51.18 51.73
N ASN A 8 59.27 -51.58 50.56
CA ASN A 8 58.55 -52.84 50.44
C ASN A 8 59.44 -54.06 50.71
N ARG A 9 60.73 -53.98 50.34
CA ARG A 9 61.73 -55.01 50.70
C ARG A 9 61.98 -55.07 52.20
N LEU A 10 62.15 -53.92 52.85
CA LEU A 10 62.34 -53.88 54.30
C LEU A 10 61.18 -54.54 55.06
N TYR A 11 59.93 -54.30 54.63
CA TYR A 11 58.77 -54.91 55.27
C TYR A 11 58.63 -56.41 54.98
N SER A 12 58.98 -56.88 53.77
CA SER A 12 59.03 -58.31 53.50
C SER A 12 60.10 -59.00 54.33
N ASP A 13 61.28 -58.38 54.48
CA ASP A 13 62.39 -58.95 55.25
C ASP A 13 62.03 -59.11 56.73
N VAL A 14 61.26 -58.17 57.30
CA VAL A 14 60.77 -58.27 58.68
C VAL A 14 59.73 -59.40 58.84
N SER A 15 58.80 -59.55 57.88
CA SER A 15 57.82 -60.64 57.90
C SER A 15 58.50 -62.01 57.75
N ASP A 16 59.47 -62.11 56.83
CA ASP A 16 60.29 -63.31 56.63
C ASP A 16 61.13 -63.65 57.86
N SER A 17 61.70 -62.64 58.54
CA SER A 17 62.44 -62.83 59.79
C SER A 17 61.55 -63.35 60.93
N ILE A 18 60.29 -62.87 61.03
CA ILE A 18 59.33 -63.37 62.03
C ILE A 18 58.93 -64.82 61.70
N ALA A 19 58.70 -65.13 60.43
CA ALA A 19 58.39 -66.48 59.97
C ALA A 19 59.54 -67.47 60.23
N SER A 20 60.79 -67.05 59.98
CA SER A 20 61.99 -67.85 60.29
C SER A 20 62.11 -68.10 61.79
N ALA A 21 61.95 -67.06 62.63
CA ALA A 21 62.00 -67.22 64.09
C ALA A 21 60.90 -68.17 64.63
N MET A 22 59.71 -68.16 64.00
CA MET A 22 58.66 -69.12 64.31
C MET A 22 59.03 -70.56 63.93
N ALA A 23 59.66 -70.76 62.78
CA ALA A 23 60.14 -72.08 62.35
C ALA A 23 61.21 -72.61 63.31
N ASP A 24 62.19 -71.77 63.69
CA ASP A 24 63.25 -72.13 64.62
C ASP A 24 62.70 -72.58 65.98
N ILE A 25 61.69 -71.88 66.51
CA ILE A 25 61.06 -72.22 67.80
C ILE A 25 60.25 -73.52 67.71
N LEU A 26 59.67 -73.83 66.56
CA LEU A 26 58.95 -75.09 66.33
C LEU A 26 59.90 -76.29 66.17
N GLU A 27 61.13 -76.07 65.72
CA GLU A 27 62.17 -77.10 65.64
C GLU A 27 62.83 -77.43 66.99
N LEU A 28 62.69 -76.56 68.00
CA LEU A 28 63.17 -76.82 69.36
C LEU A 28 62.39 -77.98 70.00
N ASN A 29 62.90 -79.20 69.87
CA ASN A 29 62.32 -80.39 70.48
C ASN A 29 62.62 -80.42 72.00
N VAL A 30 61.78 -79.74 72.78
CA VAL A 30 61.91 -79.69 74.24
C VAL A 30 61.04 -80.75 74.89
N GLU A 31 61.64 -81.75 75.53
CA GLU A 31 60.89 -82.84 76.17
C GLU A 31 60.35 -82.48 77.56
N HIS A 32 60.95 -81.48 78.22
CA HIS A 32 60.59 -81.04 79.57
C HIS A 32 59.27 -80.27 79.61
N LYS A 33 58.43 -80.54 80.62
CA LYS A 33 57.06 -79.98 80.73
C LYS A 33 57.02 -78.45 80.79
N GLU A 34 57.94 -77.81 81.51
CA GLU A 34 58.01 -76.33 81.55
C GLU A 34 58.52 -75.75 80.24
N GLY A 35 59.48 -76.42 79.59
CA GLY A 35 60.01 -75.98 78.31
C GLY A 35 58.98 -76.03 77.17
N LYS A 36 58.13 -77.07 77.14
CA LYS A 36 56.97 -77.11 76.22
C LYS A 36 56.00 -75.95 76.44
N ARG A 37 55.78 -75.56 77.70
CA ARG A 37 54.90 -74.44 78.05
C ARG A 37 55.48 -73.11 77.58
N GLU A 38 56.79 -72.89 77.76
CA GLU A 38 57.45 -71.66 77.31
C GLU A 38 57.58 -71.58 75.78
N VAL A 39 57.86 -72.69 75.08
CA VAL A 39 57.81 -72.76 73.60
C VAL A 39 56.41 -72.40 73.09
N GLY A 40 55.35 -72.95 73.69
CA GLY A 40 53.97 -72.59 73.36
C GLY A 40 53.67 -71.11 73.57
N ASN A 41 54.12 -70.52 74.69
CA ASN A 41 53.96 -69.09 74.97
C ASN A 41 54.69 -68.20 73.97
N MET A 42 55.90 -68.57 73.55
CA MET A 42 56.70 -67.82 72.58
C MET A 42 56.07 -67.88 71.19
N THR A 43 55.62 -69.06 70.75
CA THR A 43 54.92 -69.24 69.47
C THR A 43 53.64 -68.43 69.41
N GLU A 44 52.85 -68.39 70.48
CA GLU A 44 51.61 -67.61 70.52
C GLU A 44 51.89 -66.10 70.46
N LYS A 45 52.91 -65.63 71.19
CA LYS A 45 53.33 -64.21 71.15
C LYS A 45 53.83 -63.80 69.78
N LEU A 46 54.64 -64.63 69.12
CA LEU A 46 55.15 -64.35 67.77
C LEU A 46 54.03 -64.35 66.73
N ARG A 47 53.10 -65.31 66.81
CA ARG A 47 51.91 -65.34 65.97
C ARG A 47 51.07 -64.07 66.12
N ALA A 48 50.86 -63.61 67.36
CA ALA A 48 50.13 -62.38 67.63
C ALA A 48 50.85 -61.14 67.06
N ILE A 49 52.19 -61.11 67.10
CA ILE A 49 52.99 -60.05 66.48
C ILE A 49 52.87 -60.10 64.96
N GLN A 50 52.98 -61.27 64.34
CA GLN A 50 52.85 -61.45 62.89
C GLN A 50 51.50 -60.95 62.39
N VAL A 51 50.40 -61.42 62.99
CA VAL A 51 49.04 -61.01 62.61
C VAL A 51 48.84 -59.51 62.73
N ARG A 52 49.36 -58.88 63.79
CA ARG A 52 49.25 -57.43 63.97
C ARG A 52 50.10 -56.68 62.93
N PHE A 53 51.34 -57.10 62.71
CA PHE A 53 52.25 -56.48 61.76
C PHE A 53 51.71 -56.56 60.32
N ASP A 54 51.22 -57.74 59.90
CA ASP A 54 50.63 -57.92 58.58
C ASP A 54 49.37 -57.05 58.40
N GLY A 55 48.54 -56.92 59.44
CA GLY A 55 47.38 -56.03 59.44
C GLY A 55 47.75 -54.55 59.34
N GLU A 56 48.75 -54.09 60.09
CA GLU A 56 49.26 -52.71 60.02
C GLU A 56 49.88 -52.41 58.65
N LEU A 57 50.59 -53.39 58.07
CA LEU A 57 51.19 -53.26 56.74
C LEU A 57 50.12 -53.19 55.64
N ASP A 58 49.04 -53.97 55.76
CA ASP A 58 47.91 -53.92 54.83
C ASP A 58 47.16 -52.58 54.89
N GLN A 59 46.93 -52.05 56.10
CA GLN A 59 46.38 -50.71 56.28
C GLN A 59 47.27 -49.64 55.65
N LEU A 60 48.59 -49.73 55.85
CA LEU A 60 49.53 -48.78 55.27
C LEU A 60 49.54 -48.86 53.74
N LYS A 61 49.51 -50.07 53.15
CA LYS A 61 49.42 -50.27 51.69
C LYS A 61 48.13 -49.73 51.11
N THR A 62 47.01 -49.92 51.81
CA THR A 62 45.68 -49.55 51.31
C THR A 62 45.41 -48.05 51.45
N HIS A 63 46.01 -47.37 52.43
CA HIS A 63 45.67 -45.98 52.77
C HIS A 63 46.78 -44.98 52.53
N ALA A 64 47.99 -45.42 52.24
CA ALA A 64 49.05 -44.49 51.89
C ALA A 64 48.94 -44.07 50.42
N GLU A 65 48.69 -42.78 50.21
CA GLU A 65 48.67 -42.13 48.89
C GLU A 65 50.10 -41.96 48.34
N TRP A 66 50.81 -43.07 48.11
CA TRP A 66 52.18 -43.02 47.55
C TRP A 66 52.22 -42.64 46.06
N ASP A 67 51.07 -42.55 45.40
CA ASP A 67 50.97 -42.40 43.93
C ASP A 67 50.53 -41.00 43.47
N VAL A 68 50.18 -40.09 44.40
CA VAL A 68 49.69 -38.75 44.05
C VAL A 68 50.79 -37.71 44.30
N PHE A 69 51.38 -37.21 43.22
CA PHE A 69 52.27 -36.06 43.29
C PHE A 69 51.45 -34.76 43.44
N THR A 70 51.35 -34.24 44.65
CA THR A 70 50.62 -32.99 44.92
C THR A 70 51.50 -31.77 44.70
N LEU A 71 51.05 -30.86 43.83
CA LEU A 71 51.67 -29.56 43.60
C LEU A 71 50.70 -28.43 43.98
N ALA A 72 51.11 -27.55 44.90
CA ALA A 72 50.34 -26.40 45.33
C ALA A 72 50.96 -25.08 44.84
N PHE A 73 50.14 -24.21 44.25
CA PHE A 73 50.56 -22.90 43.75
C PHE A 73 50.05 -21.76 44.66
N PHE A 74 50.97 -20.96 45.18
CA PHE A 74 50.65 -19.79 46.03
C PHE A 74 51.09 -18.49 45.36
N GLY A 75 50.39 -17.39 45.65
CA GLY A 75 50.68 -16.06 45.09
C GLY A 75 49.45 -15.16 45.07
N GLU A 76 49.63 -13.89 44.72
CA GLU A 76 48.55 -12.89 44.65
C GLU A 76 47.60 -13.12 43.46
N THR A 77 46.42 -12.48 43.49
CA THR A 77 45.50 -12.47 42.34
C THR A 77 46.22 -11.93 41.11
N ASN A 78 45.99 -12.54 39.94
CA ASN A 78 46.62 -12.16 38.67
C ASN A 78 48.15 -12.43 38.55
N ALA A 79 48.78 -13.13 39.50
CA ALA A 79 50.19 -13.56 39.40
C ALA A 79 50.44 -14.69 38.37
N GLY A 80 49.45 -15.05 37.55
CA GLY A 80 49.58 -16.11 36.53
C GLY A 80 49.45 -17.55 37.05
N LYS A 81 49.05 -17.77 38.31
CA LYS A 81 48.87 -19.12 38.89
C LYS A 81 48.00 -20.03 38.02
N SER A 82 46.84 -19.53 37.57
CA SER A 82 45.94 -20.29 36.70
C SER A 82 46.55 -20.62 35.34
N THR A 83 47.37 -19.71 34.79
CA THR A 83 48.07 -19.92 33.51
C THR A 83 49.11 -21.03 33.60
N ILE A 84 49.85 -21.09 34.71
CA ILE A 84 50.84 -22.15 34.94
C ILE A 84 50.16 -23.49 35.11
N ILE A 85 49.09 -23.55 35.93
CA ILE A 85 48.29 -24.77 36.11
C ILE A 85 47.79 -25.25 34.74
N GLU A 86 47.21 -24.37 33.93
CA GLU A 86 46.71 -24.73 32.61
C GLU A 86 47.82 -25.19 31.65
N SER A 87 48.98 -24.54 31.69
CA SER A 87 50.15 -24.94 30.88
C SER A 87 50.62 -26.34 31.22
N LEU A 88 50.64 -26.71 32.50
CA LEU A 88 50.98 -28.06 32.94
C LEU A 88 49.94 -29.09 32.49
N ARG A 89 48.64 -28.76 32.59
CA ARG A 89 47.56 -29.63 32.10
C ARG A 89 47.69 -29.94 30.62
N ILE A 90 48.04 -28.93 29.82
CA ILE A 90 48.29 -29.09 28.39
C ILE A 90 49.55 -29.92 28.15
N LEU A 91 50.66 -29.59 28.82
CA LEU A 91 51.95 -30.27 28.65
C LEU A 91 51.87 -31.77 28.97
N PHE A 92 51.16 -32.11 30.04
CA PHE A 92 50.95 -33.50 30.48
C PHE A 92 49.75 -34.18 29.82
N LYS A 93 49.06 -33.51 28.89
CA LYS A 93 47.93 -34.06 28.14
C LYS A 93 46.84 -34.64 29.06
N GLU A 94 46.38 -33.84 30.03
CA GLU A 94 45.29 -34.26 30.93
C GLU A 94 44.06 -34.68 30.11
N GLU A 95 43.70 -35.98 30.14
CA GLU A 95 42.65 -36.56 29.29
C GLU A 95 41.29 -35.89 29.49
N SER A 96 40.94 -35.59 30.74
CA SER A 96 39.69 -34.90 31.10
C SER A 96 39.58 -33.52 30.44
N ARG A 97 40.71 -32.80 30.33
CA ARG A 97 40.80 -31.47 29.73
C ARG A 97 40.74 -31.57 28.21
N GLN A 98 41.41 -32.55 27.61
CA GLN A 98 41.35 -32.80 26.17
C GLN A 98 39.93 -33.17 25.72
N ALA A 99 39.27 -34.09 26.42
CA ALA A 99 37.88 -34.46 26.14
C ALA A 99 36.93 -33.25 26.23
N LEU A 100 37.13 -32.38 27.23
CA LEU A 100 36.34 -31.15 27.36
C LEU A 100 36.60 -30.17 26.19
N LEU A 101 37.84 -30.02 25.73
CA LEU A 101 38.17 -29.17 24.59
C LEU A 101 37.56 -29.70 23.29
N GLU A 102 37.62 -31.01 23.06
CA GLU A 102 37.01 -31.67 21.90
C GLU A 102 35.49 -31.55 21.91
N HIS A 103 34.85 -31.78 23.07
CA HIS A 103 33.41 -31.60 23.24
C HIS A 103 32.98 -30.15 22.92
N ASN A 104 33.69 -29.17 23.48
CA ASN A 104 33.40 -27.75 23.21
C ASN A 104 33.60 -27.38 21.74
N ALA A 105 34.62 -27.93 21.08
CA ALA A 105 34.84 -27.71 19.65
C ALA A 105 33.69 -28.28 18.81
N HIS A 106 33.20 -29.48 19.15
CA HIS A 106 32.04 -30.07 18.49
C HIS A 106 30.76 -29.23 18.71
N ASP A 107 30.54 -28.74 19.93
CA ASP A 107 29.41 -27.88 20.24
C ASP A 107 29.45 -26.56 19.45
N LEU A 108 30.62 -25.93 19.33
CA LEU A 108 30.83 -24.74 18.50
C LEU A 108 30.37 -24.97 17.06
N VAL A 109 30.83 -26.06 16.43
CA VAL A 109 30.43 -26.42 15.05
C VAL A 109 28.93 -26.67 14.95
N LYS A 110 28.34 -27.35 15.93
CA LYS A 110 26.90 -27.60 15.98
C LYS A 110 26.11 -26.30 16.07
N TYR A 111 26.54 -25.36 16.91
CA TYR A 111 25.89 -24.05 17.06
C TYR A 111 26.04 -23.19 15.81
N GLU A 112 27.23 -23.16 15.20
CA GLU A 112 27.45 -22.45 13.93
C GLU A 112 26.52 -22.98 12.83
N LYS A 113 26.39 -24.30 12.72
CA LYS A 113 25.48 -24.92 11.75
C LYS A 113 24.02 -24.56 12.02
N ALA A 114 23.56 -24.69 13.26
CA ALA A 114 22.18 -24.35 13.63
C ALA A 114 21.87 -22.87 13.41
N LEU A 115 22.83 -21.99 13.67
CA LEU A 115 22.69 -20.56 13.43
C LEU A 115 22.62 -20.26 11.92
N ALA A 116 23.45 -20.90 11.10
CA ALA A 116 23.41 -20.75 9.66
C ALA A 116 22.05 -21.18 9.07
N GLU A 117 21.54 -22.35 9.48
CA GLU A 117 20.22 -22.84 9.08
C GLU A 117 19.10 -21.86 9.48
N HIS A 118 19.20 -21.27 10.67
CA HIS A 118 18.21 -20.28 11.13
C HIS A 118 18.28 -18.98 10.34
N ILE A 119 19.48 -18.49 10.01
CA ILE A 119 19.68 -17.29 9.19
C ILE A 119 19.11 -17.52 7.78
N ASP A 120 19.37 -18.67 7.19
CA ASP A 120 18.83 -19.01 5.86
C ASP A 120 17.31 -19.08 5.90
N GLY A 121 16.71 -19.72 6.91
CA GLY A 121 15.26 -19.74 7.10
C GLY A 121 14.65 -18.34 7.30
N LEU A 122 15.31 -17.47 8.09
CA LEU A 122 14.88 -16.09 8.25
C LEU A 122 14.94 -15.32 6.92
N ARG A 123 16.00 -15.52 6.13
CA ARG A 123 16.17 -14.87 4.83
C ARG A 123 15.09 -15.31 3.84
N GLU A 124 14.79 -16.60 3.78
CA GLU A 124 13.70 -17.13 2.96
C GLU A 124 12.34 -16.57 3.40
N GLY A 125 12.06 -16.58 4.70
CA GLY A 125 10.82 -16.02 5.24
C GLY A 125 10.66 -14.53 4.93
N LEU A 126 11.73 -13.75 5.10
CA LEU A 126 11.72 -12.32 4.79
C LEU A 126 11.47 -12.07 3.30
N ASN A 127 12.12 -12.83 2.42
CA ASN A 127 11.92 -12.73 0.98
C ASN A 127 10.49 -13.09 0.56
N ALA A 128 9.89 -14.10 1.18
CA ALA A 128 8.50 -14.46 0.92
C ALA A 128 7.53 -13.32 1.29
N VAL A 129 7.72 -12.73 2.47
CA VAL A 129 6.92 -11.57 2.93
C VAL A 129 7.12 -10.36 2.00
N TYR A 130 8.35 -10.08 1.58
CA TYR A 130 8.61 -9.00 0.61
C TYR A 130 7.93 -9.25 -0.74
N ALA A 131 7.98 -10.48 -1.24
CA ALA A 131 7.33 -10.85 -2.50
C ALA A 131 5.81 -10.68 -2.42
N GLU A 132 5.20 -11.07 -1.29
CA GLU A 132 3.78 -10.89 -1.04
C GLU A 132 3.38 -9.41 -1.03
N TYR A 133 4.09 -8.56 -0.27
CA TYR A 133 3.81 -7.12 -0.25
C TYR A 133 4.04 -6.47 -1.62
N ALA A 134 5.07 -6.89 -2.35
CA ALA A 134 5.32 -6.39 -3.71
C ALA A 134 4.17 -6.74 -4.66
N ALA A 135 3.60 -7.94 -4.54
CA ALA A 135 2.43 -8.35 -5.31
C ALA A 135 1.20 -7.49 -4.96
N GLN A 136 0.90 -7.31 -3.67
CA GLN A 136 -0.22 -6.48 -3.21
C GLN A 136 -0.09 -5.01 -3.69
N ILE A 137 1.11 -4.43 -3.60
CA ILE A 137 1.36 -3.06 -4.10
C ILE A 137 1.15 -2.99 -5.62
N THR A 138 1.56 -4.03 -6.35
CA THR A 138 1.35 -4.10 -7.80
C THR A 138 -0.13 -4.14 -8.16
N GLU A 139 -0.91 -4.94 -7.43
CA GLU A 139 -2.37 -5.02 -7.59
C GLU A 139 -3.05 -3.68 -7.30
N ILE A 140 -2.70 -3.02 -6.19
CA ILE A 140 -3.22 -1.69 -5.85
C ILE A 140 -2.87 -0.67 -6.95
N ARG A 141 -1.65 -0.69 -7.47
CA ARG A 141 -1.23 0.20 -8.57
C ARG A 141 -2.02 -0.07 -9.84
N GLN A 142 -2.30 -1.32 -10.17
CA GLN A 142 -3.13 -1.68 -11.32
C GLN A 142 -4.57 -1.19 -11.13
N GLY A 143 -5.17 -1.43 -9.96
CA GLY A 143 -6.50 -0.92 -9.62
C GLY A 143 -6.58 0.61 -9.70
N THR A 144 -5.54 1.31 -9.22
CA THR A 144 -5.46 2.78 -9.30
C THR A 144 -5.40 3.26 -10.75
N ARG A 145 -4.62 2.59 -11.60
CA ARG A 145 -4.55 2.91 -13.04
C ARG A 145 -5.90 2.71 -13.71
N HIS A 146 -6.56 1.58 -13.44
CA HIS A 146 -7.88 1.29 -14.00
C HIS A 146 -8.93 2.31 -13.56
N LEU A 147 -8.94 2.70 -12.28
CA LEU A 147 -9.84 3.75 -11.80
C LEU A 147 -9.58 5.09 -12.48
N SER A 148 -8.31 5.44 -12.72
CA SER A 148 -7.96 6.66 -13.46
C SER A 148 -8.50 6.64 -14.90
N GLU A 149 -8.46 5.49 -15.57
CA GLU A 149 -9.02 5.32 -16.92
C GLU A 149 -10.54 5.50 -16.91
N ILE A 150 -11.24 4.87 -15.96
CA ILE A 150 -12.69 5.01 -15.80
C ILE A 150 -13.07 6.48 -15.56
N LEU A 151 -12.37 7.18 -14.65
CA LEU A 151 -12.65 8.58 -14.35
C LEU A 151 -12.42 9.48 -15.58
N GLN A 152 -11.40 9.19 -16.39
CA GLN A 152 -11.14 9.93 -17.61
C GLN A 152 -12.24 9.69 -18.65
N GLU A 153 -12.70 8.45 -18.81
CA GLU A 153 -13.80 8.10 -19.70
C GLU A 153 -15.12 8.76 -19.25
N GLU A 154 -15.40 8.76 -17.95
CA GLU A 154 -16.58 9.40 -17.38
C GLU A 154 -16.54 10.92 -17.59
N ALA A 155 -15.40 11.57 -17.37
CA ALA A 155 -15.23 13.00 -17.62
C ALA A 155 -15.43 13.35 -19.09
N LEU A 156 -14.90 12.53 -20.02
CA LEU A 156 -15.11 12.70 -21.46
C LEU A 156 -16.59 12.52 -21.84
N SER A 157 -17.26 11.52 -21.26
CA SER A 157 -18.70 11.30 -21.48
C SER A 157 -19.54 12.49 -21.01
N ARG A 158 -19.26 13.00 -19.79
CA ARG A 158 -19.94 14.19 -19.23
C ARG A 158 -19.73 15.43 -20.11
N ASN A 159 -18.51 15.64 -20.62
CA ASN A 159 -18.24 16.75 -21.53
C ASN A 159 -19.02 16.62 -22.85
N ARG A 160 -19.08 15.42 -23.45
CA ARG A 160 -19.86 15.20 -24.68
C ARG A 160 -21.35 15.47 -24.47
N ILE A 161 -21.90 15.04 -23.34
CA ILE A 161 -23.30 15.31 -23.00
C ILE A 161 -23.51 16.82 -22.86
N ALA A 162 -22.67 17.51 -22.08
CA ALA A 162 -22.77 18.95 -21.87
C ALA A 162 -22.64 19.74 -23.19
N GLU A 163 -21.72 19.36 -24.08
CA GLU A 163 -21.60 19.94 -25.42
C GLU A 163 -22.87 19.71 -26.25
N SER A 164 -23.42 18.50 -26.26
CA SER A 164 -24.65 18.19 -26.99
C SER A 164 -25.86 18.98 -26.47
N GLU A 165 -25.97 19.14 -25.15
CA GLU A 165 -27.03 19.95 -24.52
C GLU A 165 -26.88 21.44 -24.85
N ALA A 166 -25.65 21.97 -24.81
CA ALA A 166 -25.37 23.34 -25.17
C ALA A 166 -25.73 23.60 -26.64
N LEU A 167 -25.33 22.71 -27.56
CA LEU A 167 -25.68 22.78 -28.97
C LEU A 167 -27.20 22.72 -29.16
N ALA A 168 -27.90 21.79 -28.51
CA ALA A 168 -29.36 21.70 -28.57
C ALA A 168 -30.05 22.97 -28.07
N ARG A 169 -29.58 23.56 -26.96
CA ARG A 169 -30.11 24.84 -26.43
C ARG A 169 -29.91 25.98 -27.41
N THR A 170 -28.72 26.11 -28.01
CA THR A 170 -28.45 27.15 -29.01
C THR A 170 -29.29 26.97 -30.28
N ALA A 171 -29.47 25.73 -30.75
CA ALA A 171 -30.29 25.43 -31.90
C ALA A 171 -31.77 25.76 -31.64
N LEU A 172 -32.29 25.42 -30.46
CA LEU A 172 -33.66 25.74 -30.06
C LEU A 172 -33.86 27.26 -29.96
N ALA A 173 -32.93 27.98 -29.32
CA ALA A 173 -32.97 29.44 -29.24
C ALA A 173 -32.93 30.10 -30.62
N GLN A 174 -32.10 29.58 -31.54
CA GLN A 174 -32.06 30.06 -32.92
C GLN A 174 -33.37 29.77 -33.66
N GLN A 175 -33.95 28.59 -33.46
CA GLN A 175 -35.25 28.22 -34.05
C GLN A 175 -36.36 29.15 -33.54
N GLU A 176 -36.42 29.42 -32.24
CA GLU A 176 -37.37 30.36 -31.65
C GLU A 176 -37.17 31.79 -32.17
N ALA A 177 -35.93 32.28 -32.25
CA ALA A 177 -35.61 33.60 -32.79
C ALA A 177 -36.04 33.72 -34.27
N ASN A 178 -35.75 32.70 -35.08
CA ASN A 178 -36.15 32.66 -36.48
C ASN A 178 -37.68 32.61 -36.63
N ALA A 179 -38.39 31.87 -35.76
CA ALA A 179 -39.85 31.81 -35.75
C ALA A 179 -40.45 33.17 -35.36
N ARG A 180 -39.88 33.86 -34.35
CA ARG A 180 -40.30 35.22 -33.97
C ARG A 180 -40.12 36.21 -35.13
N LEU A 181 -38.95 36.21 -35.77
CA LEU A 181 -38.69 37.06 -36.95
C LEU A 181 -39.68 36.80 -38.09
N LYS A 182 -40.00 35.53 -38.38
CA LYS A 182 -41.02 35.21 -39.40
C LYS A 182 -42.41 35.72 -39.01
N ASN A 183 -42.79 35.56 -37.75
CA ASN A 183 -44.08 36.06 -37.26
C ASN A 183 -44.14 37.59 -37.31
N GLU A 184 -43.07 38.29 -36.95
CA GLU A 184 -42.98 39.75 -37.08
C GLU A 184 -43.04 40.21 -38.53
N GLN A 185 -42.32 39.54 -39.45
CA GLN A 185 -42.39 39.81 -40.89
C GLN A 185 -43.80 39.58 -41.45
N ALA A 186 -44.47 38.50 -41.03
CA ALA A 186 -45.84 38.21 -41.45
C ALA A 186 -46.84 39.25 -40.93
N ALA A 187 -46.69 39.67 -39.66
CA ALA A 187 -47.51 40.74 -39.09
C ALA A 187 -47.28 42.08 -39.78
N ALA A 188 -46.03 42.44 -40.07
CA ALA A 188 -45.68 43.65 -40.82
C ALA A 188 -46.24 43.61 -42.26
N ALA A 189 -46.16 42.46 -42.93
CA ALA A 189 -46.75 42.28 -44.26
C ALA A 189 -48.28 42.44 -44.24
N GLN A 190 -48.96 41.83 -43.26
CA GLN A 190 -50.41 42.00 -43.08
C GLN A 190 -50.80 43.45 -42.78
N GLN A 191 -50.01 44.17 -41.98
CA GLN A 191 -50.23 45.60 -41.72
C GLN A 191 -50.08 46.42 -43.00
N LEU A 192 -49.05 46.16 -43.80
CA LEU A 192 -48.83 46.83 -45.07
C LEU A 192 -49.97 46.55 -46.06
N GLU A 193 -50.45 45.30 -46.14
CA GLU A 193 -51.60 44.94 -46.98
C GLU A 193 -52.89 45.64 -46.51
N ALA A 194 -53.13 45.70 -45.20
CA ALA A 194 -54.27 46.41 -44.63
C ALA A 194 -54.20 47.91 -44.92
N GLU A 195 -53.01 48.52 -44.80
CA GLU A 195 -52.79 49.94 -45.10
C GLU A 195 -52.99 50.24 -46.59
N GLN A 196 -52.50 49.37 -47.48
CA GLN A 196 -52.76 49.44 -48.92
C GLN A 196 -54.25 49.28 -49.25
N ALA A 197 -54.94 48.36 -48.58
CA ALA A 197 -56.38 48.16 -48.77
C ALA A 197 -57.20 49.38 -48.31
N ILE A 198 -56.86 49.97 -47.16
CA ILE A 198 -57.46 51.22 -46.67
C ILE A 198 -57.19 52.35 -47.67
N ALA A 199 -55.94 52.52 -48.13
CA ALA A 199 -55.59 53.53 -49.12
C ALA A 199 -56.33 53.34 -50.44
N ALA A 200 -56.46 52.10 -50.92
CA ALA A 200 -57.22 51.77 -52.13
C ALA A 200 -58.72 52.05 -51.96
N GLN A 201 -59.28 51.78 -50.77
CA GLN A 201 -60.68 52.08 -50.46
C GLN A 201 -60.93 53.59 -50.38
N GLN A 202 -60.01 54.36 -49.77
CA GLN A 202 -60.07 55.82 -49.75
C GLN A 202 -59.97 56.40 -51.17
N LEU A 203 -59.08 55.88 -52.01
CA LEU A 203 -58.96 56.32 -53.40
C LEU A 203 -60.25 56.05 -54.19
N LYS A 204 -60.86 54.87 -54.02
CA LYS A 204 -62.16 54.56 -54.63
C LYS A 204 -63.26 55.49 -54.14
N ALA A 205 -63.35 55.73 -52.83
CA ALA A 205 -64.33 56.66 -52.27
C ALA A 205 -64.14 58.09 -52.82
N GLN A 206 -62.89 58.56 -52.95
CA GLN A 206 -62.60 59.85 -53.59
C GLN A 206 -62.99 59.87 -55.08
N GLN A 207 -62.78 58.77 -55.80
CA GLN A 207 -63.21 58.65 -57.20
C GLN A 207 -64.73 58.65 -57.34
N GLU A 208 -65.44 57.93 -56.46
CA GLU A 208 -66.90 57.92 -56.41
C GLU A 208 -67.47 59.30 -56.03
N GLU A 209 -66.89 59.98 -55.04
CA GLU A 209 -67.29 61.33 -54.65
C GLU A 209 -67.01 62.35 -55.77
N ALA A 210 -65.86 62.24 -56.45
CA ALA A 210 -65.54 63.05 -57.62
C ALA A 210 -66.49 62.78 -58.79
N ALA A 211 -66.86 61.52 -59.04
CA ALA A 211 -67.84 61.15 -60.06
C ALA A 211 -69.23 61.69 -59.72
N GLN A 212 -69.66 61.62 -58.46
CA GLN A 212 -70.91 62.19 -57.99
C GLN A 212 -70.92 63.72 -58.11
N ARG A 213 -69.82 64.41 -57.78
CA ARG A 213 -69.69 65.87 -57.98
C ARG A 213 -69.76 66.25 -59.46
N LEU A 214 -69.17 65.45 -60.34
CA LEU A 214 -69.29 65.62 -61.78
C LEU A 214 -70.73 65.43 -62.26
N GLN A 215 -71.46 64.43 -61.76
CA GLN A 215 -72.86 64.21 -62.09
C GLN A 215 -73.76 65.34 -61.56
N LEU A 216 -73.57 65.79 -60.32
CA LEU A 216 -74.27 66.96 -59.75
C LEU A 216 -73.97 68.25 -60.52
N ALA A 217 -72.71 68.47 -60.93
CA ALA A 217 -72.35 69.59 -61.78
C ALA A 217 -73.00 69.50 -63.17
N HIS A 218 -73.12 68.29 -63.72
CA HIS A 218 -73.80 68.04 -64.98
C HIS A 218 -75.32 68.26 -64.88
N GLU A 219 -75.95 67.83 -63.78
CA GLU A 219 -77.37 68.11 -63.47
C GLU A 219 -77.63 69.59 -63.23
N GLN A 220 -76.75 70.30 -62.50
CA GLN A 220 -76.85 71.74 -62.30
C GLN A 220 -76.63 72.51 -63.62
N SER A 221 -75.76 72.03 -64.50
CA SER A 221 -75.60 72.58 -65.86
C SER A 221 -76.86 72.36 -66.70
N ASN A 222 -77.43 71.15 -66.68
CA ASN A 222 -78.66 70.84 -67.41
C ASN A 222 -79.88 71.60 -66.85
N ALA A 223 -79.95 71.80 -65.54
CA ALA A 223 -80.94 72.65 -64.90
C ALA A 223 -80.76 74.12 -65.29
N ARG A 224 -79.53 74.65 -65.31
CA ARG A 224 -79.23 76.01 -65.80
C ARG A 224 -79.56 76.18 -67.28
N ILE A 225 -79.32 75.18 -68.11
CA ILE A 225 -79.71 75.19 -69.54
C ILE A 225 -81.24 75.20 -69.67
N ARG A 226 -81.96 74.38 -68.88
CA ARG A 226 -83.43 74.40 -68.84
C ARG A 226 -83.99 75.73 -68.33
N THR A 227 -83.43 76.31 -67.27
CA THR A 227 -83.85 77.63 -66.76
C THR A 227 -83.55 78.74 -67.76
N LYS A 228 -82.39 78.72 -68.44
CA LYS A 228 -82.09 79.66 -69.52
C LYS A 228 -83.02 79.48 -70.73
N LEU A 229 -83.42 78.25 -71.05
CA LEU A 229 -84.37 77.95 -72.12
C LEU A 229 -85.79 78.43 -71.78
N ILE A 230 -86.24 78.25 -70.54
CA ILE A 230 -87.55 78.73 -70.04
C ILE A 230 -87.60 80.26 -69.94
N VAL A 231 -86.49 80.91 -69.57
CA VAL A 231 -86.38 82.38 -69.60
C VAL A 231 -86.36 82.90 -71.05
N PHE A 232 -85.79 82.15 -72.01
CA PHE A 232 -85.84 82.52 -73.43
C PHE A 232 -87.23 82.35 -74.05
N THR A 233 -88.01 81.34 -73.65
CA THR A 233 -89.37 81.12 -74.18
C THR A 233 -90.42 82.06 -73.57
N CYS A 234 -90.25 82.54 -72.34
CA CYS A 234 -91.13 83.58 -71.77
C CYS A 234 -90.67 85.01 -72.07
N GLY A 235 -89.41 85.24 -72.45
CA GLY A 235 -88.90 86.56 -72.88
C GLY A 235 -89.13 86.90 -74.37
N GLY A 236 -89.53 85.92 -75.20
CA GLY A 236 -89.65 86.05 -76.65
C GLY A 236 -91.08 86.29 -77.17
N LEU A 237 -91.95 86.99 -76.43
CA LEU A 237 -93.35 87.24 -76.84
C LEU A 237 -93.73 88.74 -76.94
N VAL A 238 -92.80 89.71 -76.85
CA VAL A 238 -93.15 91.16 -76.82
C VAL A 238 -92.24 92.09 -77.67
N LEU A 239 -91.65 91.59 -78.76
CA LEU A 239 -91.03 92.43 -79.82
C LEU A 239 -91.42 91.85 -81.20
N GLY A 240 -92.59 92.10 -81.78
CA GLY A 240 -93.38 93.32 -81.74
C GLY A 240 -93.15 94.11 -83.03
N ALA A 241 -93.82 93.68 -84.11
CA ALA A 241 -94.19 94.45 -85.29
C ALA A 241 -93.92 95.97 -85.25
N ALA A 242 -92.79 96.45 -85.81
CA ALA A 242 -92.52 97.88 -86.05
C ALA A 242 -91.31 98.19 -86.98
N ALA A 243 -91.02 97.38 -88.00
CA ALA A 243 -90.00 97.72 -89.02
C ALA A 243 -90.49 97.46 -90.45
N SER A 244 -91.72 97.90 -90.70
CA SER A 244 -92.35 98.02 -92.02
C SER A 244 -92.60 99.50 -92.31
N ALA A 245 -91.55 100.33 -92.47
CA ALA A 245 -91.61 101.67 -93.10
C ALA A 245 -90.29 102.47 -92.99
N ALA A 246 -89.14 101.91 -93.37
CA ALA A 246 -87.93 102.70 -93.65
C ALA A 246 -86.89 101.85 -94.36
N LEU A 247 -87.07 101.61 -95.66
CA LEU A 247 -86.01 101.48 -96.68
C LEU A 247 -86.65 101.05 -98.02
N LEU A 248 -87.63 101.85 -98.44
CA LEU A 248 -88.16 101.89 -99.79
C LEU A 248 -87.81 103.29 -100.33
N LYS A 249 -86.54 103.49 -100.73
CA LYS A 249 -86.03 104.53 -101.66
C LYS A 249 -84.50 104.49 -101.81
N LEU A 250 -84.06 103.53 -102.62
CA LEU A 250 -82.84 103.45 -103.44
C LEU A 250 -83.06 102.12 -104.20
N ALA A 251 -83.73 102.03 -105.36
CA ALA A 251 -83.52 102.73 -106.63
C ALA A 251 -82.02 102.82 -106.93
N GLY A 252 -81.44 102.14 -107.91
CA GLY A 252 -81.96 101.26 -108.94
C GLY A 252 -80.83 101.05 -109.94
N ALA A 253 -80.60 99.79 -110.32
CA ALA A 253 -80.07 99.27 -111.58
C ALA A 253 -80.11 97.75 -111.50
#